data_AF-A0A239H9L6-F1
#
_entry.id   AF-A0A239H9L6-F1
#
_cell.length_a   1.000
_cell.length_b   1.000
_cell.length_c   1.000
_cell.angle_alpha   90.00
_cell.angle_beta   90.00
_cell.angle_gamma   90.00
#
_symmetry.space_group_name_H-M   'P 1'
#
loop_
_entity.id
_entity.type
_entity.pdbx_description
1 polymer ?
#
loop_
_entity_poly.entity_id
_entity_poly.type
_entity_poly.pdbx_seq_one_letter_code
_entity_poly.pdbx_strand_id
1 'polypeptide(L)'
;MELHEIHPHLKLDNTKNQLVNTNTNEIIKLEPRLVELLQHLIEGQGNVVPREILIKAIWGDYNSGDQLLTHSISILRKAIGYNLIKTVPKHGYLIEKPSKKFTPRVKWRISNLQLVGYVLLLTFVIKVLFFSHH
;
A
#
# COMPACT_ATOMS: atom_id res chain seq x y z
N MET A 1 -22.58 11.95 6.40
CA MET A 1 -22.01 12.74 5.30
C MET A 1 -20.54 12.98 5.66
N GLU A 2 -19.71 11.94 5.52
CA GLU A 2 -18.31 12.01 5.96
C GLU A 2 -17.45 12.38 4.76
N LEU A 3 -17.13 13.68 4.66
CA LEU A 3 -16.16 14.20 3.70
C LEU A 3 -14.76 13.96 4.27
N HIS A 4 -14.09 12.91 3.82
CA HIS A 4 -12.68 12.68 4.19
C HIS A 4 -11.78 13.62 3.36
N GLU A 5 -11.18 14.61 4.02
CA GLU A 5 -10.22 15.53 3.39
C GLU A 5 -8.87 14.83 3.18
N ILE A 6 -8.57 14.50 1.93
CA ILE A 6 -7.35 13.77 1.53
C ILE A 6 -6.16 14.73 1.43
N HIS A 7 -6.45 15.96 1.03
CA HIS A 7 -5.51 17.06 0.84
C HIS A 7 -6.28 18.37 1.11
N PRO A 8 -5.64 19.48 1.52
CA PRO A 8 -6.30 20.79 1.73
C PRO A 8 -7.17 21.28 0.56
N HIS A 9 -7.06 20.68 -0.62
CA HIS A 9 -7.84 21.02 -1.82
C HIS A 9 -8.49 19.84 -2.54
N LEU A 10 -8.48 18.63 -1.99
CA LEU A 10 -9.08 17.45 -2.64
C LEU A 10 -10.13 16.84 -1.72
N LYS A 11 -11.39 16.93 -2.17
CA LYS A 11 -12.55 16.36 -1.49
C LYS A 11 -13.01 15.13 -2.25
N LEU A 12 -13.09 14.00 -1.56
CA LEU A 12 -13.67 12.77 -2.10
C LEU A 12 -15.13 12.68 -1.66
N ASP A 13 -16.05 12.65 -2.63
CA ASP A 13 -17.45 12.37 -2.42
C ASP A 13 -17.70 10.88 -2.71
N ASN A 14 -17.69 10.07 -1.64
CA ASN A 14 -17.88 8.61 -1.71
C ASN A 14 -19.30 8.24 -2.20
N THR A 15 -20.29 9.11 -1.96
CA THR A 15 -21.68 8.91 -2.42
C THR A 15 -21.85 9.10 -3.92
N LYS A 16 -20.99 9.91 -4.55
CA LYS A 16 -21.07 10.22 -5.98
C LYS A 16 -19.94 9.61 -6.81
N ASN A 17 -19.04 8.87 -6.17
CA ASN A 17 -17.80 8.36 -6.74
C ASN A 17 -17.00 9.45 -7.48
N GLN A 18 -16.90 10.62 -6.88
CA GLN A 18 -16.34 11.81 -7.50
C GLN A 18 -15.23 12.41 -6.64
N LEU A 19 -14.12 12.73 -7.28
CA LEU A 19 -13.10 13.61 -6.74
C LEU A 19 -13.41 15.02 -7.18
N VAL A 20 -13.55 15.93 -6.22
CA VAL A 20 -13.68 17.35 -6.46
C VAL A 20 -12.39 18.02 -6.04
N ASN A 21 -11.65 18.54 -7.02
CA ASN A 21 -10.49 19.36 -6.75
C ASN A 21 -10.97 20.79 -6.50
N THR A 22 -10.88 21.28 -5.26
CA THR A 22 -11.34 22.63 -4.89
C THR A 22 -10.38 23.73 -5.34
N ASN A 23 -9.19 23.39 -5.84
CA ASN A 23 -8.25 24.36 -6.40
C ASN A 23 -8.49 24.59 -7.90
N THR A 24 -8.81 23.54 -8.66
CA THR A 24 -9.09 23.63 -10.11
C THR A 24 -10.59 23.60 -10.44
N ASN A 25 -11.44 23.37 -9.44
CA ASN A 25 -12.89 23.12 -9.57
C ASN A 25 -13.23 21.96 -10.51
N GLU A 26 -12.27 21.04 -10.72
CA GLU A 26 -12.40 19.90 -11.60
C GLU A 26 -13.12 18.75 -10.90
N ILE A 27 -14.10 18.16 -11.58
CA ILE A 27 -14.87 17.02 -11.10
C ILE A 27 -14.44 15.79 -11.89
N ILE A 28 -13.70 14.89 -11.23
CA ILE A 28 -13.24 13.65 -11.84
C ILE A 28 -14.12 12.52 -11.33
N LYS A 29 -14.91 11.93 -12.24
CA LYS A 29 -15.66 10.71 -11.95
C LYS A 29 -14.68 9.54 -11.87
N LEU A 30 -14.63 8.89 -10.72
CA LEU A 30 -13.88 7.67 -10.52
C LEU A 30 -14.81 6.47 -10.56
N GLU A 31 -14.29 5.32 -10.96
CA GLU A 31 -15.00 4.06 -10.75
C GLU A 31 -15.09 3.76 -9.23
N PRO A 32 -16.17 3.10 -8.76
CA PRO A 32 -16.35 2.77 -7.35
C PRO A 32 -15.14 2.05 -6.73
N ARG A 33 -14.53 1.12 -7.49
CA ARG A 33 -13.32 0.40 -7.05
C ARG A 33 -12.11 1.30 -6.86
N LEU A 34 -11.98 2.36 -7.65
CA LEU A 34 -10.89 3.32 -7.50
C LEU A 34 -11.11 4.18 -6.26
N VAL A 35 -12.36 4.49 -5.94
CA VAL A 35 -12.74 5.20 -4.71
C VAL A 35 -12.43 4.33 -3.49
N GLU A 36 -12.81 3.06 -3.50
CA GLU A 36 -12.46 2.10 -2.45
C GLU A 36 -10.94 1.94 -2.29
N LEU A 37 -10.20 1.83 -3.39
CA LEU A 37 -8.73 1.79 -3.37
C LEU A 37 -8.14 3.03 -2.73
N LEU A 38 -8.63 4.19 -3.15
CA LEU A 38 -8.17 5.46 -2.64
C LEU A 38 -8.49 5.57 -1.15
N GLN A 39 -9.68 5.16 -0.71
CA GLN A 39 -10.07 5.09 0.70
C GLN A 39 -9.11 4.23 1.52
N HIS A 40 -8.81 3.01 1.07
CA HIS A 40 -7.85 2.13 1.75
C HIS A 40 -6.46 2.75 1.86
N LEU A 41 -6.02 3.48 0.82
CA LEU A 41 -4.77 4.20 0.86
C LEU A 41 -4.81 5.36 1.87
N ILE A 42 -5.92 6.12 1.93
CA ILE A 42 -6.11 7.24 2.87
C ILE A 42 -6.17 6.76 4.31
N GLU A 43 -6.86 5.66 4.58
CA GLU A 43 -6.88 5.02 5.91
C GLU A 43 -5.47 4.60 6.33
N GLY A 44 -4.67 4.14 5.37
CA GLY A 44 -3.24 3.87 5.54
C GLY A 44 -2.31 5.08 5.37
N GLN A 45 -2.83 6.32 5.30
CA GLN A 45 -2.03 7.50 4.96
C GLN A 45 -0.80 7.66 5.85
N GLY A 46 0.35 7.91 5.22
CA GLY A 46 1.64 7.99 5.91
C GLY A 46 2.30 6.64 6.23
N ASN A 47 1.65 5.51 5.93
CA ASN A 47 2.22 4.17 6.05
C ASN A 47 2.29 3.46 4.70
N VAL A 48 3.26 2.56 4.55
CA VAL A 48 3.36 1.71 3.35
C VAL A 48 2.29 0.63 3.44
N VAL A 49 1.32 0.69 2.53
CA VAL A 49 0.27 -0.32 2.43
C VAL A 49 0.73 -1.43 1.47
N PRO A 50 0.80 -2.70 1.92
CA PRO A 50 1.26 -3.77 1.08
C PRO A 50 0.34 -4.04 -0.11
N ARG A 51 0.92 -4.43 -1.24
CA ARG A 51 0.17 -4.76 -2.48
C ARG A 51 -0.87 -5.84 -2.23
N GLU A 52 -0.48 -6.91 -1.54
CA GLU A 52 -1.34 -8.06 -1.26
C GLU A 52 -2.56 -7.68 -0.42
N ILE A 53 -2.39 -6.76 0.54
CA ILE A 53 -3.49 -6.25 1.36
C ILE A 53 -4.46 -5.44 0.51
N LEU A 54 -3.95 -4.55 -0.37
CA LEU A 54 -4.79 -3.78 -1.29
C LEU A 54 -5.52 -4.68 -2.28
N ILE A 55 -4.84 -5.68 -2.83
CA ILE A 55 -5.44 -6.65 -3.74
C ILE A 55 -6.57 -7.41 -3.05
N LYS A 56 -6.28 -7.96 -1.87
CA LYS A 56 -7.23 -8.76 -1.11
C LYS A 56 -8.44 -7.95 -0.65
N ALA A 57 -8.23 -6.70 -0.25
CA ALA A 57 -9.32 -5.84 0.24
C ALA A 57 -10.34 -5.49 -0.84
N ILE A 58 -9.89 -5.31 -2.10
CA ILE A 58 -10.73 -4.77 -3.18
C ILE A 58 -11.14 -5.86 -4.17
N TRP A 59 -10.26 -6.81 -4.46
CA TRP A 59 -10.47 -7.87 -5.44
C TRP A 59 -10.47 -9.28 -4.84
N GLY A 60 -10.19 -9.45 -3.54
CA GLY A 60 -10.15 -10.76 -2.90
C GLY A 60 -9.03 -11.65 -3.46
N ASP A 61 -9.34 -12.91 -3.76
CA ASP A 61 -8.39 -13.90 -4.29
C ASP A 61 -8.32 -13.91 -5.82
N TYR A 62 -8.56 -12.77 -6.47
CA TYR A 62 -8.59 -12.68 -7.93
C TYR A 62 -7.18 -12.80 -8.55
N ASN A 63 -6.98 -13.79 -9.42
CA ASN A 63 -5.67 -14.10 -10.03
C ASN A 63 -5.01 -12.92 -10.78
N SER A 64 -5.78 -11.94 -11.28
CA SER A 64 -5.23 -10.76 -11.98
C SER A 64 -5.21 -9.49 -11.12
N GLY A 65 -5.28 -9.61 -9.80
CA GLY A 65 -5.33 -8.49 -8.86
C GLY A 65 -4.11 -7.56 -8.94
N ASP A 66 -2.90 -8.06 -9.22
CA ASP A 66 -1.69 -7.24 -9.30
C ASP A 66 -1.68 -6.32 -10.55
N GLN A 67 -2.15 -6.85 -11.69
CA GLN A 67 -2.35 -6.06 -12.91
C GLN A 67 -3.42 -4.99 -12.72
N LEU A 68 -4.55 -5.36 -12.09
CA LEU A 68 -5.64 -4.44 -11.77
C LEU A 68 -5.18 -3.35 -10.81
N LEU A 69 -4.47 -3.69 -9.73
CA LEU A 69 -3.92 -2.73 -8.79
C LEU A 69 -2.99 -1.74 -9.49
N THR A 70 -2.07 -2.22 -10.33
CA THR A 70 -1.14 -1.37 -11.07
C THR A 70 -1.89 -0.41 -12.00
N HIS A 71 -2.91 -0.89 -12.70
CA HIS A 71 -3.76 -0.07 -13.56
C HIS A 71 -4.54 0.98 -12.77
N SER A 72 -5.17 0.57 -11.66
CA SER A 72 -5.92 1.46 -10.77
C SER A 72 -5.05 2.55 -10.16
N ILE A 73 -3.82 2.24 -9.74
CA ILE A 73 -2.85 3.22 -9.25
C ILE A 73 -2.48 4.22 -10.36
N SER A 74 -2.35 3.75 -11.61
CA SER A 74 -2.07 4.64 -12.75
C SER A 74 -3.21 5.63 -13.00
N ILE A 75 -4.47 5.16 -12.94
CA ILE A 75 -5.64 6.04 -13.06
C ILE A 75 -5.70 7.03 -11.89
N LEU A 76 -5.52 6.56 -10.65
CA LEU A 76 -5.53 7.42 -9.48
C LEU A 76 -4.46 8.51 -9.56
N ARG A 77 -3.23 8.17 -9.98
CA ARG A 77 -2.15 9.16 -10.18
C ARG A 77 -2.52 10.25 -11.19
N LYS A 78 -3.26 9.90 -12.24
CA LYS A 78 -3.77 10.89 -13.21
C LYS A 78 -4.85 11.78 -12.58
N ALA A 79 -5.69 11.22 -11.70
CA ALA A 79 -6.79 11.94 -11.09
C ALA A 79 -6.37 12.87 -9.94
N ILE A 80 -5.52 12.40 -9.02
CA ILE A 80 -5.13 13.17 -7.82
C ILE A 80 -3.72 13.78 -7.90
N GLY A 81 -2.91 13.34 -8.86
CA GLY A 81 -1.54 13.79 -9.06
C GLY A 81 -0.49 12.71 -8.77
N TYR A 82 0.54 12.67 -9.62
CA TYR A 82 1.60 11.67 -9.57
C TYR A 82 2.43 11.69 -8.27
N ASN A 83 2.53 12.85 -7.62
CA ASN A 83 3.36 13.03 -6.43
C ASN A 83 2.70 12.53 -5.14
N LEU A 84 1.38 12.31 -5.13
CA LEU A 84 0.67 11.89 -3.92
C LEU A 84 0.81 10.39 -3.63
N ILE A 85 0.91 9.55 -4.67
CA ILE A 85 1.02 8.09 -4.54
C ILE A 85 2.42 7.64 -4.92
N LYS A 86 3.24 7.31 -3.91
CA LYS A 86 4.57 6.75 -4.08
C LYS A 86 4.54 5.23 -4.14
N THR A 87 5.28 4.67 -5.08
CA THR A 87 5.56 3.22 -5.12
C THR A 87 6.76 2.94 -4.22
N VAL A 88 6.61 2.00 -3.30
CA VAL A 88 7.70 1.44 -2.50
C VAL A 88 8.04 0.07 -3.09
N PRO A 89 9.16 -0.06 -3.83
CA PRO A 89 9.53 -1.31 -4.48
C PRO A 89 9.54 -2.47 -3.49
N LYS A 90 9.00 -3.62 -3.91
CA LYS A 90 8.91 -4.87 -3.11
C LYS A 90 7.98 -4.81 -1.89
N HIS A 91 7.37 -3.66 -1.58
CA HIS A 91 6.53 -3.51 -0.39
C HIS A 91 5.10 -3.13 -0.76
N GLY A 92 4.91 -2.04 -1.52
CA GLY A 92 3.57 -1.61 -1.94
C GLY A 92 3.48 -0.13 -2.23
N TYR A 93 2.42 0.50 -1.76
CA TYR A 93 2.07 1.86 -2.10
C TYR A 93 1.93 2.72 -0.85
N LEU A 94 2.37 3.96 -0.94
CA LEU A 94 2.31 4.95 0.11
C LEU A 94 1.57 6.17 -0.43
N ILE A 95 0.52 6.60 0.27
CA ILE A 95 -0.04 7.93 0.05
C ILE A 95 0.57 8.89 1.07
N GLU A 96 1.20 9.95 0.57
CA GLU A 96 1.80 10.95 1.44
C GLU A 96 0.72 11.85 2.04
N LYS A 97 0.87 12.18 3.32
CA LYS A 97 0.12 13.29 3.90
C LYS A 97 0.60 14.59 3.24
N PRO A 98 -0.26 15.60 3.03
CA PRO A 98 0.20 16.96 2.74
C PRO A 98 1.00 17.51 3.93
N SER A 99 2.25 17.10 4.07
CA SER A 99 3.17 17.65 5.07
C SER A 99 4.28 18.39 4.35
N LYS A 100 4.39 19.69 4.63
CA LYS A 100 5.63 20.46 4.43
C LYS A 100 6.76 19.66 5.12
N LYS A 101 7.72 19.16 4.32
CA LYS A 101 8.96 18.44 4.69
C LYS A 101 8.82 16.91 4.86
N PHE A 102 9.63 16.20 4.07
CA PHE A 102 9.70 14.74 3.92
C PHE A 102 10.91 14.21 4.70
N THR A 103 10.68 13.27 5.63
CA THR A 103 11.74 12.42 6.20
C THR A 103 11.28 10.97 6.20
N PRO A 104 12.00 10.05 5.55
CA PRO A 104 11.60 8.65 5.48
C PRO A 104 11.88 7.94 6.81
N ARG A 105 10.84 7.59 7.57
CA ARG A 105 10.95 6.73 8.76
C ARG A 105 10.42 5.33 8.43
N VAL A 106 11.29 4.48 7.90
CA VAL A 106 10.95 3.07 7.65
C VAL A 106 10.92 2.31 8.98
N LYS A 107 9.73 2.05 9.52
CA LYS A 107 9.53 1.16 10.68
C LYS A 107 9.36 -0.27 10.18
N TRP A 108 10.46 -0.98 9.98
CA TRP A 108 10.46 -2.40 9.67
C TRP A 108 9.87 -3.20 10.84
N ARG A 109 8.65 -3.73 10.70
CA ARG A 109 8.15 -4.82 11.54
C ARG A 109 8.81 -6.11 11.06
N ILE A 110 9.84 -6.53 11.80
CA ILE A 110 10.57 -7.78 11.59
C ILE A 110 9.65 -8.92 12.05
N SER A 111 9.04 -9.64 11.11
CA SER A 111 8.35 -10.90 11.41
C SER A 111 9.29 -12.07 11.06
N ASN A 112 9.80 -12.74 12.09
CA ASN A 112 10.26 -14.15 12.12
C ASN A 112 11.40 -14.64 11.18
N LEU A 113 12.22 -13.78 10.58
CA LEU A 113 13.32 -14.26 9.71
C LEU A 113 14.58 -14.74 10.47
N GLN A 114 14.76 -14.39 11.75
CA GLN A 114 15.93 -14.81 12.55
C GLN A 114 15.86 -16.28 13.01
N LEU A 115 14.66 -16.87 13.11
CA LEU A 115 14.49 -18.25 13.60
C LEU A 115 14.85 -19.31 12.55
N VAL A 116 14.70 -19.02 11.25
CA VAL A 116 15.04 -19.98 10.19
C VAL A 116 16.54 -20.28 10.17
N GLY A 117 17.37 -19.26 10.38
CA GLY A 117 18.83 -19.43 10.48
C GLY A 117 19.23 -20.31 11.66
N TYR A 118 18.59 -20.14 12.82
CA TYR A 118 18.92 -20.92 14.03
C TYR A 118 18.47 -22.38 13.92
N VAL A 119 17.31 -22.66 13.31
CA VAL A 119 16.84 -24.03 13.06
C VAL A 119 17.73 -24.77 12.06
N LEU A 120 18.19 -24.09 11.01
CA LEU A 120 19.15 -24.67 10.06
C LEU A 120 20.53 -24.92 10.69
N LEU A 121 21.00 -24.02 11.55
CA LEU A 121 22.29 -24.18 12.23
C LEU A 121 22.24 -25.30 13.30
N LEU A 122 21.15 -25.39 14.07
CA LEU A 122 20.96 -26.46 15.06
C LEU A 122 20.93 -27.84 14.41
N THR A 123 20.19 -27.98 13.30
CA THR A 123 20.14 -29.25 12.54
C THR A 123 21.48 -29.63 11.92
N PHE A 124 22.27 -28.65 11.49
CA PHE A 124 23.63 -28.88 10.98
C PHE A 124 24.59 -29.37 12.07
N VAL A 125 24.60 -28.75 13.25
CA VAL A 125 25.48 -29.14 14.37
C VAL A 125 25.19 -30.56 14.85
N ILE A 126 23.91 -30.95 14.94
CA ILE A 126 23.51 -32.31 15.34
C ILE A 126 24.05 -33.35 14.33
N LYS A 127 23.98 -33.07 13.02
CA LYS A 127 24.54 -33.96 11.99
C LYS A 127 26.07 -34.08 12.08
N VAL A 128 26.79 -32.99 12.33
CA VAL A 128 28.26 -33.00 12.43
C VAL A 128 28.71 -33.82 13.65
N LEU A 129 28.04 -33.67 14.80
CA LEU A 129 28.38 -34.44 16.00
C LEU A 129 28.12 -35.94 15.83
N PHE A 130 27.03 -36.31 15.15
CA PHE A 130 26.70 -37.74 14.95
C PHE A 130 27.55 -38.39 13.84
N PHE A 131 27.92 -37.64 12.79
CA PHE A 131 28.80 -38.13 11.73
C PHE A 131 30.25 -38.31 12.20
N SER A 132 30.67 -37.60 13.24
CA SER A 132 32.02 -37.76 13.82
C SER A 132 32.16 -38.96 14.75
N HIS A 133 31.09 -39.72 15.03
CA HIS A 133 31.10 -40.87 15.93
C HIS A 133 30.79 -42.21 15.24
N HIS A 134 30.84 -42.28 13.90
CA HIS A 134 30.76 -43.54 13.16
C HIS A 134 32.06 -43.84 12.43
#